data_AF-K1S637-F1
#
_entry.id   AF-K1S637-F1
#
_cell.length_a   1.000
_cell.length_b   1.000
_cell.length_c   1.000
_cell.angle_alpha   90.00
_cell.angle_beta   90.00
_cell.angle_gamma   90.00
#
_symmetry.space_group_name_H-M   'P 1'
#
loop_
_entity.id
_entity.type
_entity.pdbx_description
1 polymer ?
#
loop_
_entity_poly.entity_id
_entity_poly.type
_entity_poly.pdbx_seq_one_letter_code
_entity_poly.pdbx_strand_id
1 'polypeptide(L)'
;MKHKFGLLPKVLLAIALGIVFGLFVPEWFTRIALTFNNIFGNFLNFVIPLLILGLVAPGIADLGSKAGRLLVITAALAYAFTLFSGFGTFFTSFGILPRLLGGTEMSAPGETAATPMQPFFTVEMPPLMGVMTALILAFVLGLGMAYIHSDKLKGMMDD
;
A
#
# COMPACT_ATOMS: atom_id res chain seq x y z
N MET A 1 32.27 -18.33 -6.25
CA MET A 1 30.87 -18.67 -6.57
C MET A 1 29.98 -17.51 -6.10
N LYS A 2 29.41 -16.71 -6.99
CA LYS A 2 28.58 -15.55 -6.62
C LYS A 2 27.12 -16.00 -6.47
N HIS A 3 26.70 -16.35 -5.26
CA HIS A 3 25.28 -16.60 -4.98
C HIS A 3 24.49 -15.30 -5.13
N LYS A 4 23.79 -15.13 -6.26
CA LYS A 4 22.87 -14.01 -6.48
C LYS A 4 21.61 -14.26 -5.66
N PHE A 5 21.63 -13.86 -4.39
CA PHE A 5 20.43 -13.82 -3.56
C PHE A 5 19.36 -12.93 -4.23
N GLY A 6 18.16 -13.48 -4.42
CA GLY A 6 16.99 -12.76 -4.92
C GLY A 6 16.58 -11.59 -4.01
N LEU A 7 15.80 -10.66 -4.54
CA LEU A 7 15.37 -9.46 -3.81
C LEU A 7 14.50 -9.83 -2.59
N LEU A 8 13.58 -10.78 -2.74
CA LEU A 8 12.64 -11.15 -1.68
C LEU A 8 13.32 -11.74 -0.44
N PRO A 9 14.24 -12.72 -0.54
CA PRO A 9 15.03 -13.17 0.61
C PRO A 9 15.87 -12.07 1.27
N LYS A 10 16.40 -11.11 0.48
CA LYS A 10 17.15 -9.97 1.03
C LYS A 10 16.25 -9.03 1.83
N VAL A 11 15.03 -8.77 1.35
CA VAL A 11 14.06 -7.94 2.07
C VAL A 11 13.66 -8.62 3.39
N LEU A 12 13.36 -9.92 3.37
CA LEU A 12 13.04 -10.66 4.58
C LEU A 12 14.20 -10.64 5.59
N LEU A 13 15.43 -10.86 5.12
CA LEU A 13 16.62 -10.80 5.97
C LEU A 13 16.83 -9.39 6.53
N ALA A 14 16.61 -8.34 5.74
CA ALA A 14 16.72 -6.95 6.17
C ALA A 14 15.66 -6.59 7.22
N ILE A 15 14.42 -7.07 7.09
CA ILE A 15 13.37 -6.89 8.10
C ILE A 15 13.76 -7.59 9.39
N ALA A 16 14.17 -8.87 9.32
CA ALA A 16 14.57 -9.63 10.50
C ALA A 16 15.76 -8.99 11.22
N LEU A 17 16.81 -8.59 10.48
CA LEU A 17 17.96 -7.88 11.04
C LEU A 17 17.56 -6.50 11.59
N GLY A 18 16.66 -5.78 10.92
CA GLY A 18 16.15 -4.49 11.38
C GLY A 18 15.41 -4.60 12.71
N ILE A 19 14.60 -5.65 12.90
CA ILE A 19 13.90 -5.91 14.17
C ILE A 19 14.91 -6.23 15.28
N VAL A 20 15.86 -7.14 15.02
CA VAL A 20 16.87 -7.52 16.03
C VAL A 20 17.74 -6.32 16.40
N PHE A 21 18.19 -5.56 15.40
CA PHE A 21 19.03 -4.38 15.63
C PHE A 21 18.25 -3.27 16.33
N GLY A 22 16.97 -3.08 15.99
CA GLY A 22 16.09 -2.09 16.62
C GLY A 22 15.93 -2.25 18.14
N LEU A 23 16.13 -3.46 18.68
CA LEU A 23 16.08 -3.72 20.13
C LEU A 23 17.30 -3.16 20.90
N PHE A 24 18.43 -2.98 20.24
CA PHE A 24 19.70 -2.54 20.87
C PHE A 24 20.07 -1.09 20.56
N VAL A 25 19.28 -0.42 19.71
CA VAL A 25 19.63 0.88 19.14
C VAL A 25 19.13 2.03 20.01
N PRO A 26 19.97 3.07 20.26
CA PRO A 26 19.59 4.23 21.04
C PRO A 26 18.56 5.12 20.31
N GLU A 27 17.75 5.85 21.10
CA GLU A 27 16.61 6.64 20.60
C GLU A 27 16.96 7.62 19.48
N TRP A 28 18.13 8.26 19.53
CA TRP A 28 18.56 9.23 18.52
C TRP A 28 18.70 8.59 17.13
N PHE A 29 19.18 7.35 17.05
CA PHE A 29 19.32 6.65 15.78
C PHE A 29 17.97 6.15 15.27
N THR A 30 17.10 5.68 16.17
CA THR A 30 15.71 5.33 15.82
C THR A 30 14.98 6.53 15.23
N ARG A 31 15.16 7.73 15.79
CA ARG A 31 14.58 8.97 15.23
C ARG A 31 15.12 9.32 13.85
N ILE A 32 16.39 9.04 13.54
CA ILE A 32 16.93 9.21 12.17
C ILE A 32 16.19 8.28 11.19
N ALA A 33 16.04 6.99 11.56
CA ALA A 33 15.32 6.02 10.73
C ALA A 33 13.84 6.40 10.53
N LEU A 34 13.19 6.93 11.58
CA LEU A 34 11.82 7.43 11.50
C LEU A 34 11.69 8.68 10.62
N THR A 35 12.64 9.62 10.70
CA THR A 35 12.67 10.79 9.80
C THR A 35 12.80 10.36 8.35
N PHE A 36 13.71 9.42 8.04
CA PHE A 36 13.83 8.88 6.69
C PHE A 36 12.55 8.17 6.25
N ASN A 37 11.94 7.35 7.11
CA ASN A 37 10.67 6.68 6.82
C ASN A 37 9.55 7.68 6.53
N ASN A 38 9.48 8.78 7.28
CA ASN A 38 8.50 9.83 7.08
C ASN A 38 8.71 10.56 5.74
N ILE A 39 9.95 10.99 5.44
CA ILE A 39 10.28 11.66 4.18
C ILE A 39 9.99 10.74 2.98
N PHE A 40 10.45 9.49 3.03
CA PHE A 40 10.23 8.53 1.96
C PHE A 40 8.74 8.16 1.82
N GLY A 41 8.02 7.99 2.93
CA GLY A 41 6.58 7.74 2.93
C GLY A 41 5.78 8.89 2.30
N ASN A 42 6.12 10.13 2.64
CA ASN A 42 5.52 11.33 2.04
C ASN A 42 5.83 11.42 0.54
N PHE A 43 7.07 11.12 0.14
CA PHE A 43 7.43 11.05 -1.28
C PHE A 43 6.63 9.98 -2.03
N LEU A 44 6.48 8.78 -1.46
CA LEU A 44 5.63 7.73 -2.04
C LEU A 44 4.17 8.18 -2.17
N ASN A 45 3.61 8.81 -1.13
CA ASN A 45 2.24 9.34 -1.16
C ASN A 45 2.04 10.38 -2.27
N PHE A 46 3.05 11.20 -2.55
CA PHE A 46 3.02 12.15 -3.67
C PHE A 46 3.06 11.45 -5.04
N VAL A 47 3.89 10.41 -5.18
CA VAL A 47 4.10 9.69 -6.44
C VAL A 47 2.99 8.69 -6.76
N ILE A 48 2.33 8.09 -5.77
CA ILE A 48 1.29 7.06 -5.97
C ILE A 48 0.16 7.55 -6.90
N PRO A 49 -0.47 8.73 -6.70
CA PRO A 49 -1.48 9.26 -7.62
C PRO A 49 -0.99 9.39 -9.06
N LEU A 50 0.26 9.82 -9.26
CA LEU A 50 0.87 9.94 -10.58
C LEU A 50 1.10 8.57 -11.23
N LEU A 51 1.59 7.59 -10.46
CA LEU A 51 1.75 6.22 -10.95
C LEU A 51 0.41 5.60 -11.33
N ILE A 52 -0.66 5.88 -10.57
CA ILE A 52 -2.00 5.42 -10.91
C ILE A 52 -2.42 5.98 -12.27
N LEU A 53 -2.30 7.29 -12.49
CA LEU A 53 -2.64 7.89 -13.77
C LEU A 53 -1.76 7.36 -14.91
N GLY A 54 -0.44 7.29 -14.69
CA GLY A 54 0.53 6.91 -15.72
C GLY A 54 0.57 5.42 -16.05
N LEU A 55 0.19 4.53 -15.12
CA LEU A 55 0.25 3.08 -15.33
C LEU A 55 -1.14 2.44 -15.42
N VAL A 56 -2.08 2.83 -14.55
CA VAL A 56 -3.39 2.19 -14.49
C VAL A 56 -4.29 2.65 -15.64
N ALA A 57 -4.29 3.93 -16.00
CA ALA A 57 -5.09 4.42 -17.14
C ALA A 57 -4.74 3.73 -18.47
N PRO A 58 -3.45 3.65 -18.91
CA PRO A 58 -3.11 2.90 -20.13
C PRO A 58 -3.33 1.40 -19.96
N GLY A 59 -3.03 0.83 -18.79
CA GLY A 59 -3.32 -0.59 -18.53
C GLY A 59 -4.80 -0.96 -18.69
N ILE A 60 -5.71 -0.04 -18.36
CA ILE A 60 -7.15 -0.20 -18.61
C ILE A 60 -7.49 -0.02 -20.10
N ALA A 61 -6.84 0.92 -20.79
CA ALA A 61 -7.06 1.13 -22.22
C ALA A 61 -6.68 -0.11 -23.06
N ASP A 62 -5.60 -0.80 -22.68
CA ASP A 62 -5.10 -2.00 -23.35
C ASP A 62 -6.02 -3.23 -23.23
N LEU A 63 -6.92 -3.25 -22.26
CA LEU A 63 -7.88 -4.35 -22.06
C LEU A 63 -8.99 -4.40 -23.14
N GLY A 64 -9.09 -3.39 -24.02
CA GLY A 64 -9.95 -3.40 -25.21
C GLY A 64 -11.46 -3.43 -24.93
N SER A 65 -12.27 -3.75 -25.95
CA SER A 65 -13.75 -3.63 -25.89
C SER A 65 -14.45 -4.51 -24.83
N LYS A 66 -13.76 -5.48 -24.23
CA LYS A 66 -14.27 -6.32 -23.13
C LYS A 66 -13.76 -5.90 -21.74
N ALA A 67 -12.96 -4.84 -21.64
CA ALA A 67 -12.34 -4.36 -20.40
C ALA A 67 -13.35 -4.19 -19.26
N GLY A 68 -14.47 -3.51 -19.53
CA GLY A 68 -15.49 -3.23 -18.49
C GLY A 68 -16.05 -4.50 -17.83
N ARG A 69 -16.33 -5.56 -18.61
CA ARG A 69 -16.86 -6.82 -18.06
C ARG A 69 -15.82 -7.56 -17.23
N LEU A 70 -14.57 -7.60 -17.68
CA LEU A 70 -13.49 -8.25 -16.93
C LEU A 70 -13.22 -7.51 -15.60
N LEU A 71 -13.21 -6.18 -15.63
CA LEU A 71 -12.99 -5.33 -14.45
C LEU A 71 -14.08 -5.51 -13.39
N VAL A 72 -15.35 -5.61 -13.80
CA VAL A 72 -16.45 -5.85 -12.85
C VAL A 72 -16.33 -7.24 -12.21
N ILE A 73 -15.95 -8.27 -12.97
CA ILE A 73 -15.78 -9.62 -12.44
C ILE A 73 -14.61 -9.67 -11.46
N THR A 74 -13.46 -9.08 -11.79
CA THR A 74 -12.29 -9.05 -10.90
C THR A 74 -12.56 -8.23 -9.65
N ALA A 75 -13.27 -7.10 -9.78
CA ALA A 75 -13.71 -6.31 -8.62
C ALA A 75 -14.65 -7.11 -7.71
N ALA A 76 -15.68 -7.74 -8.26
CA ALA A 76 -16.60 -8.56 -7.48
C ALA A 76 -15.87 -9.69 -6.74
N LEU A 77 -14.93 -10.36 -7.41
CA LEU A 77 -14.10 -11.40 -6.79
C LEU A 77 -13.21 -10.83 -5.67
N ALA A 78 -12.58 -9.67 -5.89
CA ALA A 78 -11.74 -9.01 -4.88
C ALA A 78 -12.54 -8.57 -3.64
N TYR A 79 -13.75 -8.04 -3.82
CA TYR A 79 -14.65 -7.69 -2.71
C TYR A 79 -15.14 -8.93 -1.96
N ALA A 80 -15.51 -9.99 -2.67
CA ALA A 80 -15.88 -11.26 -2.05
C ALA A 80 -14.73 -11.86 -1.23
N PHE A 81 -13.50 -11.82 -1.77
CA PHE A 81 -12.31 -12.27 -1.06
C PHE A 81 -12.00 -11.41 0.17
N THR A 82 -12.14 -10.08 0.06
CA THR A 82 -12.01 -9.17 1.20
C THR A 82 -13.00 -9.50 2.31
N LEU A 83 -14.26 -9.78 1.94
CA LEU A 83 -15.30 -10.13 2.89
C LEU A 83 -15.00 -11.47 3.58
N PHE A 84 -14.59 -12.49 2.81
CA PHE A 84 -14.20 -13.80 3.35
C PHE A 84 -12.98 -13.70 4.28
N SER A 85 -11.97 -12.93 3.88
CA SER A 85 -10.77 -12.65 4.70
C SER A 85 -11.12 -11.91 6.00
N GLY A 86 -12.03 -10.93 5.92
CA GLY A 86 -12.53 -10.18 7.08
C GLY A 86 -13.26 -11.08 8.07
N PHE A 87 -14.19 -11.92 7.58
CA PHE A 87 -14.88 -12.89 8.42
C PHE A 87 -13.91 -13.93 9.01
N GLY A 88 -12.97 -14.44 8.21
CA GLY A 88 -11.94 -15.36 8.70
C GLY A 88 -11.12 -14.74 9.83
N THR A 89 -10.71 -13.48 9.68
CA THR A 89 -10.00 -12.72 10.72
C THR A 89 -10.88 -12.53 11.96
N PHE A 90 -12.16 -12.20 11.79
CA PHE A 90 -13.11 -12.06 12.89
C PHE A 90 -13.27 -13.35 13.70
N PHE A 91 -13.51 -14.49 13.04
CA PHE A 91 -13.65 -15.79 13.71
C PHE A 91 -12.33 -16.24 14.36
N THR A 92 -11.20 -15.99 13.69
CA THR A 92 -9.87 -16.30 14.23
C THR A 92 -9.60 -15.48 15.49
N SER A 93 -9.88 -14.18 15.46
CA SER A 93 -9.77 -13.31 16.63
C SER A 93 -10.72 -13.77 17.73
N PHE A 94 -11.99 -14.07 17.42
CA PHE A 94 -12.95 -14.53 18.42
C PHE A 94 -12.53 -15.83 19.11
N GLY A 95 -11.91 -16.78 18.39
CA GLY A 95 -11.49 -18.07 18.95
C GLY A 95 -10.10 -18.07 19.59
N ILE A 96 -9.14 -17.32 19.04
CA ILE A 96 -7.73 -17.35 19.45
C ILE A 96 -7.41 -16.22 20.42
N LEU A 97 -7.94 -15.01 20.20
CA LEU A 97 -7.61 -13.83 21.01
C LEU A 97 -7.93 -14.04 22.51
N PRO A 98 -9.09 -14.60 22.93
CA PRO A 98 -9.36 -14.84 24.35
C PRO A 98 -8.38 -15.81 25.00
N ARG A 99 -7.88 -16.80 24.24
CA ARG A 99 -6.88 -17.76 24.72
C ARG A 99 -5.50 -17.12 24.90
N LEU A 100 -5.15 -16.17 24.05
CA LEU A 100 -3.89 -15.43 24.14
C LEU A 100 -3.89 -14.39 25.27
N LEU A 101 -5.02 -13.72 25.53
CA LEU A 101 -5.12 -12.74 26.63
C LEU A 101 -5.33 -13.38 28.01
N GLY A 102 -5.58 -14.69 28.09
CA GLY A 102 -5.71 -15.40 29.36
C GLY A 102 -6.83 -14.88 30.27
N GLY A 103 -7.87 -14.25 29.70
CA GLY A 103 -8.98 -13.66 30.47
C GLY A 103 -8.66 -12.33 31.14
N THR A 104 -7.56 -11.66 30.79
CA THR A 104 -7.37 -10.26 31.16
C THR A 104 -8.34 -9.40 30.35
N GLU A 105 -9.27 -8.74 31.04
CA GLU A 105 -10.07 -7.65 30.47
C GLU A 105 -9.07 -6.63 29.90
N MET A 106 -9.16 -6.35 28.60
CA MET A 106 -8.39 -5.29 27.98
C MET A 106 -8.77 -4.00 28.71
N SER A 107 -7.93 -3.56 29.65
CA SER A 107 -8.01 -2.21 30.18
C SER A 107 -7.98 -1.32 28.95
N ALA A 108 -9.07 -0.58 28.70
CA ALA A 108 -9.16 0.36 27.58
C ALA A 108 -7.81 1.07 27.48
N PRO A 109 -7.16 1.14 26.31
CA PRO A 109 -5.75 1.52 26.17
C PRO A 109 -5.52 2.87 26.87
N GLY A 110 -5.16 2.78 28.15
CA GLY A 110 -5.07 3.89 29.06
C GLY A 110 -3.66 4.37 28.93
N GLU A 111 -3.49 5.39 28.09
CA GLU A 111 -2.46 6.44 28.16
C GLU A 111 -1.02 6.02 28.49
N THR A 112 -0.67 4.75 28.23
CA THR A 112 0.66 4.17 28.31
C THR A 112 1.12 3.70 26.93
N ALA A 113 0.50 4.24 25.87
CA ALA A 113 1.19 4.38 24.61
C ALA A 113 2.36 5.34 24.87
N ALA A 114 3.54 4.77 25.13
CA ALA A 114 4.79 5.49 25.09
C ALA A 114 4.69 6.50 23.94
N THR A 115 4.82 7.79 24.26
CA THR A 115 4.64 8.88 23.30
C THR A 115 5.42 8.51 22.05
N PRO A 116 4.75 8.28 20.90
CA PRO A 116 5.41 7.74 19.74
C PRO A 116 6.57 8.66 19.38
N MET A 117 7.77 8.08 19.30
CA MET A 117 9.00 8.82 19.02
C MET A 117 8.79 9.65 17.76
N GLN A 118 8.88 10.98 17.89
CA GLN A 118 8.68 11.86 16.76
C GLN A 118 9.96 11.96 15.92
N PRO A 119 9.83 12.09 14.59
CA PRO A 119 10.96 12.38 13.72
C PRO A 119 11.59 13.74 14.09
N PHE A 120 12.85 13.95 13.72
CA PHE A 120 13.56 15.21 14.00
C PHE A 120 12.95 16.40 13.27
N PHE A 121 12.49 16.18 12.05
CA PHE A 121 11.78 17.14 11.24
C PHE A 121 10.90 16.38 10.24
N THR A 122 9.85 17.04 9.77
CA THR A 122 8.94 16.52 8.75
C THR A 122 9.03 17.40 7.52
N VAL A 123 9.21 16.77 6.36
CA VAL A 123 9.07 17.47 5.08
C VAL A 123 7.69 17.12 4.56
N GLU A 124 6.79 18.09 4.63
CA GLU A 124 5.45 17.92 4.09
C GLU A 124 5.52 17.90 2.56
N MET A 125 5.08 16.77 1.98
CA MET A 125 4.91 16.62 0.53
C MET A 125 3.44 16.26 0.31
N PRO A 126 2.53 17.26 0.26
CA PRO A 126 1.12 17.00 0.08
C PRO A 126 0.91 16.27 -1.25
N PRO A 127 0.08 15.20 -1.28
CA PRO A 127 -0.19 14.49 -2.52
C PRO A 127 -0.92 15.40 -3.51
N LEU A 128 -0.62 15.24 -4.82
CA LEU A 128 -1.26 16.04 -5.87
C LEU A 128 -2.79 15.91 -5.89
N MET A 129 -3.27 14.72 -5.55
CA MET A 129 -4.69 14.42 -5.40
C MET A 129 -4.85 13.16 -4.55
N GLY A 130 -6.05 12.94 -4.00
CA GLY A 130 -6.35 11.71 -3.27
C GLY A 130 -6.26 10.46 -4.16
N VAL A 131 -5.83 9.33 -3.58
CA VAL A 131 -5.72 8.04 -4.28
C VAL A 131 -7.03 7.64 -4.95
N MET A 132 -8.17 7.83 -4.27
CA MET A 132 -9.48 7.52 -4.83
C MET A 132 -9.81 8.39 -6.06
N THR A 133 -9.48 9.68 -6.00
CA THR A 133 -9.69 10.59 -7.13
C THR A 133 -8.81 10.19 -8.31
N ALA A 134 -7.54 9.84 -8.06
CA ALA A 134 -6.63 9.36 -9.11
C ALA A 134 -7.12 8.05 -9.74
N LEU A 135 -7.64 7.10 -8.94
CA LEU A 135 -8.20 5.85 -9.44
C LEU A 135 -9.44 6.06 -10.31
N ILE A 136 -10.38 6.90 -9.86
CA ILE A 136 -11.59 7.22 -10.63
C ILE A 136 -11.20 7.90 -11.95
N LEU A 137 -10.28 8.87 -11.91
CA LEU A 137 -9.82 9.58 -13.09
C LEU A 137 -9.10 8.64 -14.07
N ALA A 138 -8.18 7.79 -13.57
CA ALA A 138 -7.50 6.78 -14.38
C ALA A 138 -8.49 5.82 -15.05
N PHE A 139 -9.55 5.43 -14.34
CA PHE A 139 -10.57 4.53 -14.86
C PHE A 139 -11.42 5.18 -15.96
N VAL A 140 -11.86 6.43 -15.73
CA VAL A 140 -12.63 7.20 -16.72
C VAL A 140 -11.79 7.44 -17.98
N LEU A 141 -10.53 7.84 -17.83
CA LEU A 141 -9.61 8.02 -18.96
C LEU A 141 -9.33 6.69 -19.67
N GLY A 142 -9.01 5.63 -18.92
CA GLY A 142 -8.70 4.31 -19.46
C GLY A 142 -9.85 3.70 -20.27
N LEU A 143 -11.08 3.74 -19.73
CA LEU A 143 -12.26 3.26 -20.45
C LEU A 143 -12.60 4.15 -21.66
N GLY A 144 -12.44 5.48 -21.51
CA GLY A 144 -12.61 6.41 -22.63
C GLY A 144 -11.69 6.08 -23.80
N MET A 145 -10.41 5.82 -23.52
CA MET A 145 -9.43 5.40 -24.52
C MET A 145 -9.77 4.04 -25.15
N ALA A 146 -10.18 3.04 -24.36
CA ALA A 146 -10.57 1.72 -24.85
C ALA A 146 -11.78 1.77 -25.80
N TYR A 147 -12.75 2.64 -25.51
CA TYR A 147 -14.01 2.73 -26.27
C TYR A 147 -13.88 3.52 -27.58
N ILE A 148 -13.07 4.59 -27.60
CA ILE A 148 -12.96 5.47 -28.76
C ILE A 148 -12.10 4.83 -29.88
N HIS A 149 -11.37 3.72 -29.63
CA HIS A 149 -10.41 3.13 -30.60
C HIS A 149 -9.49 4.20 -31.22
N SER A 150 -9.16 5.25 -30.46
CA SER A 150 -8.39 6.36 -30.97
C SER A 150 -6.91 6.00 -30.92
N ASP A 151 -6.39 5.47 -32.03
CA ASP A 151 -4.95 5.30 -32.25
C ASP A 151 -4.14 6.58 -31.95
N LYS A 152 -4.79 7.76 -32.01
CA LYS A 152 -4.15 9.06 -31.78
C LYS A 152 -3.93 9.44 -30.31
N LEU A 153 -4.76 8.98 -29.37
CA LEU A 153 -4.54 9.26 -27.94
C LEU A 153 -3.55 8.25 -27.32
N LYS A 154 -3.61 6.99 -27.79
CA LYS A 154 -2.66 5.96 -27.39
C LYS A 154 -1.23 6.31 -27.82
N GLY A 155 -1.06 6.81 -29.05
CA GLY A 155 0.24 7.26 -29.56
C GLY A 155 0.85 8.50 -28.91
N MET A 156 0.11 9.25 -28.07
CA MET A 156 0.67 10.38 -27.31
C MET A 156 1.11 10.01 -25.88
N MET A 157 0.81 8.79 -25.42
CA MET A 157 1.15 8.30 -24.08
C MET A 157 2.18 7.17 -24.09
N ASP A 158 2.33 6.46 -25.21
CA ASP A 158 3.38 5.44 -25.41
C ASP A 158 4.75 6.04 -25.81
N ASP A 159 4.80 7.36 -26.08
CA ASP A 159 6.01 8.19 -26.34
C ASP A 159 6.36 9.06 -25.11
#